data_AF-A0A7Y2JGE2-F1
#
_entry.id   AF-A0A7Y2JGE2-F1
#
_cell.length_a   1.000
_cell.length_b   1.000
_cell.length_c   1.000
_cell.angle_alpha   90.00
_cell.angle_beta   90.00
_cell.angle_gamma   90.00
#
_symmetry.space_group_name_H-M   'P 1'
#
loop_
_entity.id
_entity.type
_entity.pdbx_description
1 polymer ?
#
loop_
_entity_poly.entity_id
_entity_poly.type
_entity_poly.pdbx_seq_one_letter_code
_entity_poly.pdbx_strand_id
1 'polypeptide(L)'
;MKTITHYLTLLIISLVVNTITAQDKNLDSTKIAYKAAKIEALINSKKTVEEKEKEYLKQDIEAINMQLENGEITPEKAEQLKQEAAKKRALNIQNRLAIIDNQIALWERSDKTHQVDIEKNGSVSVSIGSKGIDIDLGPQPEGYKVKYDIRTSNELLFAIGFNNTIADGRGLEDSPYKLGGSGFVELGWLWETRLLKESNFLR
;
A
#
# COMPACT_ATOMS: atom_id res chain seq x y z
N MET A 1 -59.38 -16.82 36.62
CA MET A 1 -58.59 -15.60 36.29
C MET A 1 -57.12 -15.72 36.68
N LYS A 2 -56.76 -16.34 37.83
CA LYS A 2 -55.36 -16.49 38.26
C LYS A 2 -54.48 -17.23 37.25
N THR A 3 -54.94 -18.31 36.61
CA THR A 3 -54.12 -19.09 35.66
C THR A 3 -53.69 -18.27 34.44
N ILE A 4 -54.63 -17.56 33.81
CA ILE A 4 -54.35 -16.73 32.62
C ILE A 4 -53.40 -15.58 32.95
N THR A 5 -53.57 -14.91 34.10
CA THR A 5 -52.68 -13.82 34.51
C THR A 5 -51.25 -14.32 34.76
N HIS A 6 -51.06 -15.55 35.25
CA HIS A 6 -49.72 -16.13 35.45
C HIS A 6 -48.99 -16.42 34.13
N TYR A 7 -49.71 -16.95 33.13
CA TYR A 7 -49.14 -17.17 31.80
C TYR A 7 -48.79 -15.84 31.11
N LEU A 8 -49.63 -14.82 31.26
CA LEU A 8 -49.37 -13.49 30.71
C LEU A 8 -48.14 -12.84 31.34
N THR A 9 -47.98 -12.95 32.66
CA THR A 9 -46.78 -12.42 33.35
C THR A 9 -45.51 -13.17 32.95
N LEU A 10 -45.58 -14.50 32.77
CA LEU A 10 -44.45 -15.30 32.30
C LEU A 10 -44.03 -14.91 30.88
N LEU A 11 -44.99 -14.62 30.00
CA LEU A 11 -44.73 -14.14 28.65
C LEU A 11 -44.04 -12.76 28.65
N ILE A 12 -44.51 -11.84 29.50
CA ILE A 12 -43.91 -10.50 29.60
C ILE A 12 -42.48 -10.60 30.14
N ILE A 13 -42.24 -11.44 31.15
CA ILE A 13 -40.90 -11.67 31.70
C ILE A 13 -39.98 -12.28 30.63
N SER A 14 -40.46 -13.25 29.83
CA SER A 14 -39.62 -13.85 28.78
C SER A 14 -39.27 -12.84 27.67
N LEU A 15 -40.17 -11.92 27.31
CA LEU A 15 -39.86 -10.86 26.36
C LEU A 15 -38.83 -9.85 26.91
N VAL A 16 -38.89 -9.52 28.20
CA VAL A 16 -37.96 -8.56 28.82
C VAL A 16 -36.56 -9.16 29.00
N VAL A 17 -36.45 -10.46 29.31
CA VAL A 17 -35.15 -11.13 29.51
C VAL A 17 -34.31 -11.21 28.23
N ASN A 18 -34.94 -11.17 27.03
CA ASN A 18 -34.22 -11.12 25.76
C ASN A 18 -33.44 -9.80 25.54
N THR A 19 -33.74 -8.74 26.28
CA THR A 19 -33.00 -7.46 26.21
C THR A 19 -31.78 -7.40 27.15
N ILE A 20 -31.51 -8.47 27.91
CA ILE A 20 -30.43 -8.55 28.91
C ILE A 20 -29.16 -9.20 28.32
N THR A 21 -29.07 -9.40 27.01
CA THR A 21 -27.77 -9.66 26.38
C THR A 21 -26.93 -8.38 26.49
N ALA A 22 -26.10 -8.35 27.54
CA ALA A 22 -25.02 -7.40 27.68
C ALA A 22 -24.26 -7.35 26.33
N GLN A 23 -24.24 -6.18 25.71
CA GLN A 23 -23.36 -5.95 24.57
C GLN A 23 -21.93 -5.93 25.12
N ASP A 24 -21.33 -7.10 25.30
CA ASP A 24 -19.89 -7.20 25.20
C ASP A 24 -19.56 -6.70 23.79
N LYS A 25 -18.99 -5.51 23.72
CA LYS A 25 -18.30 -5.00 22.54
C LYS A 25 -17.15 -5.96 22.26
N ASN A 26 -17.45 -7.11 21.67
CA ASN A 26 -16.45 -7.96 21.07
C ASN A 26 -15.80 -7.09 19.99
N LEU A 27 -14.59 -6.62 20.28
CA LEU A 27 -13.72 -5.98 19.32
C LEU A 27 -13.66 -6.93 18.12
N ASP A 28 -14.21 -6.45 17.01
CA ASP A 28 -14.28 -7.14 15.72
C ASP A 28 -12.97 -7.91 15.45
N SER A 29 -13.06 -9.25 15.36
CA SER A 29 -11.91 -10.16 15.27
C SER A 29 -10.95 -9.77 14.13
N THR A 30 -11.48 -9.16 13.08
CA THR A 30 -10.71 -8.64 11.94
C THR A 30 -9.82 -7.43 12.32
N LYS A 31 -10.26 -6.58 13.26
CA LYS A 31 -9.47 -5.42 13.75
C LYS A 31 -8.33 -5.86 14.67
N ILE A 32 -8.58 -6.87 15.50
CA ILE A 32 -7.56 -7.48 16.36
C ILE A 32 -6.44 -8.09 15.51
N ALA A 33 -6.80 -8.83 14.46
CA ALA A 33 -5.84 -9.42 13.53
C ALA A 33 -4.99 -8.36 12.79
N TYR A 34 -5.61 -7.27 12.34
CA TYR A 34 -4.88 -6.17 11.68
C TYR A 34 -3.88 -5.47 12.61
N LYS A 35 -4.30 -5.15 13.84
CA LYS A 35 -3.43 -4.54 14.86
C LYS A 35 -2.23 -5.43 15.17
N ALA A 36 -2.47 -6.73 15.37
CA ALA A 36 -1.42 -7.72 15.63
C ALA A 36 -0.42 -7.76 14.46
N ALA A 37 -0.89 -7.82 13.21
CA ALA A 37 -0.04 -7.84 12.02
C ALA A 37 0.81 -6.55 11.89
N LYS A 38 0.26 -5.37 12.22
CA LYS A 38 1.02 -4.12 12.19
C LYS A 38 2.10 -4.06 13.28
N ILE A 39 1.80 -4.53 14.49
CA ILE A 39 2.79 -4.62 15.56
C ILE A 39 3.90 -5.61 15.18
N GLU A 40 3.55 -6.77 14.61
CA GLU A 40 4.51 -7.76 14.13
C GLU A 40 5.43 -7.17 13.04
N ALA A 41 4.87 -6.43 12.07
CA ALA A 41 5.66 -5.75 11.05
C ALA A 41 6.64 -4.74 11.66
N LEU A 42 6.22 -3.97 12.67
CA LEU A 42 7.10 -3.04 13.39
C LEU A 42 8.20 -3.77 14.16
N ILE A 43 7.90 -4.90 14.80
CA ILE A 43 8.91 -5.73 15.47
C ILE A 43 9.94 -6.25 14.47
N ASN A 44 9.50 -6.76 13.31
CA ASN A 44 10.39 -7.19 12.24
C ASN A 44 11.25 -6.03 11.72
N SER A 45 10.69 -4.83 11.62
CA SER A 45 11.43 -3.64 11.17
C SER A 45 12.60 -3.26 12.09
N LYS A 46 12.51 -3.53 13.41
CA LYS A 46 13.62 -3.29 14.35
C LYS A 46 14.87 -4.08 13.95
N LYS A 47 14.70 -5.37 13.64
CA LYS A 47 15.79 -6.24 13.20
C LYS A 47 16.40 -5.72 11.89
N THR A 48 15.56 -5.33 10.94
CA THR A 48 16.01 -4.75 9.67
C THR A 48 16.78 -3.45 9.86
N VAL A 49 16.40 -2.60 10.82
CA VAL A 49 17.14 -1.37 11.15
C VAL A 49 18.54 -1.71 11.65
N GLU A 50 18.67 -2.66 12.57
CA GLU A 50 19.98 -3.08 13.08
C GLU A 50 20.88 -3.65 11.98
N GLU A 51 20.34 -4.51 11.13
CA GLU A 51 21.07 -5.11 10.01
C GLU A 51 21.56 -4.04 9.03
N LYS A 52 20.69 -3.09 8.65
CA LYS A 52 21.05 -2.01 7.73
C LYS A 52 22.10 -1.07 8.31
N GLU A 53 21.97 -0.65 9.58
CA GLU A 53 22.98 0.24 10.18
C GLU A 53 24.33 -0.47 10.37
N LYS A 54 24.35 -1.79 10.60
CA LYS A 54 25.58 -2.60 10.58
C LYS A 54 26.20 -2.68 9.19
N GLU A 55 25.39 -2.85 8.15
CA GLU A 55 25.86 -2.85 6.76
C GLU A 55 26.46 -1.49 6.39
N TYR A 56 25.79 -0.39 6.75
CA TYR A 56 26.33 0.94 6.52
C TYR A 56 27.62 1.21 7.31
N LEU A 57 27.73 0.71 8.55
CA LEU A 57 28.98 0.80 9.30
C LEU A 57 30.11 0.06 8.58
N LYS A 58 29.82 -1.12 8.01
CA LYS A 58 30.81 -1.88 7.24
C LYS A 58 31.29 -1.08 6.02
N GLN A 59 30.36 -0.47 5.27
CA GLN A 59 30.69 0.39 4.12
C GLN A 59 31.52 1.62 4.53
N ASP A 60 31.16 2.27 5.65
CA ASP A 60 31.92 3.41 6.19
C ASP A 60 33.35 2.99 6.53
N ILE A 61 33.54 1.83 7.17
CA ILE A 61 34.86 1.30 7.55
C ILE A 61 35.68 0.93 6.31
N GLU A 62 35.07 0.28 5.31
CA GLU A 62 35.73 -0.06 4.05
C GLU A 62 36.20 1.20 3.32
N ALA A 63 35.37 2.25 3.27
CA ALA A 63 35.76 3.55 2.71
C ALA A 63 36.95 4.18 3.43
N ILE A 64 36.95 4.16 4.78
CA ILE A 64 38.06 4.68 5.58
C ILE A 64 39.33 3.86 5.36
N ASN A 65 39.23 2.54 5.25
CA ASN A 65 40.38 1.67 4.98
C ASN A 65 40.99 1.96 3.60
N MET A 66 40.17 2.15 2.57
CA MET A 66 40.67 2.53 1.24
C MET A 66 41.42 3.87 1.28
N GLN A 67 40.91 4.87 2.01
CA GLN A 67 41.60 6.15 2.17
C GLN A 67 42.95 5.99 2.88
N LEU A 68 43.02 5.11 3.88
CA LEU A 68 44.27 4.80 4.58
C LEU A 68 45.27 4.09 3.67
N GLU A 69 44.83 3.11 2.89
CA GLU A 69 45.65 2.37 1.92
C GLU A 69 46.19 3.28 0.81
N ASN A 70 45.38 4.24 0.35
CA ASN A 70 45.79 5.25 -0.62
C ASN A 70 46.74 6.32 -0.03
N GLY A 71 46.97 6.31 1.29
CA GLY A 71 47.79 7.31 1.97
C GLY A 71 47.14 8.69 2.09
N GLU A 72 45.82 8.80 1.90
CA GLU A 72 45.06 10.05 2.03
C GLU A 72 44.90 10.49 3.50
N ILE A 73 44.96 9.53 4.43
CA ILE A 73 44.82 9.76 5.88
C ILE A 73 45.86 8.98 6.69
N THR A 74 46.16 9.43 7.91
CA THR A 74 47.08 8.73 8.83
C THR A 74 46.37 7.60 9.57
N PRO A 75 47.11 6.60 10.10
CA PRO A 75 46.52 5.53 10.91
C PRO A 75 45.76 6.06 12.14
N GLU A 76 46.26 7.09 12.82
CA GLU A 76 45.54 7.66 13.97
C GLU A 76 44.23 8.33 13.52
N LYS A 77 44.23 9.01 12.37
CA LYS A 77 43.03 9.66 11.85
C LYS A 77 42.00 8.63 11.39
N ALA A 78 42.43 7.54 10.77
CA ALA A 78 41.56 6.43 10.36
C ALA A 78 40.86 5.80 11.57
N GLU A 79 41.59 5.57 12.67
CA GLU A 79 41.02 5.01 13.89
C GLU A 79 39.98 5.94 14.52
N GLN A 80 40.27 7.25 14.58
CA GLN A 80 39.30 8.24 15.05
C GLN A 80 38.01 8.24 14.21
N LEU A 81 38.13 8.22 12.88
CA LEU A 81 36.98 8.22 11.97
C LEU A 81 36.14 6.96 12.12
N LYS A 82 36.76 5.78 12.30
CA LYS A 82 36.04 4.53 12.56
C LYS A 82 35.24 4.59 13.86
N GLN A 83 35.82 5.14 14.92
CA GLN A 83 35.13 5.32 16.20
C GLN A 83 33.96 6.31 16.10
N GLU A 84 34.13 7.41 15.36
CA GLU A 84 33.05 8.37 15.10
C GLU A 84 31.92 7.74 14.28
N ALA A 85 32.24 6.99 13.23
CA ALA A 85 31.27 6.25 12.43
C ALA A 85 30.50 5.26 13.31
N ALA A 86 31.18 4.47 14.15
CA ALA A 86 30.55 3.53 15.05
C ALA A 86 29.59 4.23 16.04
N LYS A 87 30.00 5.34 16.65
CA LYS A 87 29.15 6.14 17.55
C LYS A 87 27.90 6.68 16.84
N LYS A 88 28.07 7.22 15.62
CA LYS A 88 26.97 7.71 14.81
C LYS A 88 25.95 6.61 14.49
N ARG A 89 26.43 5.43 14.07
CA ARG A 89 25.56 4.29 13.74
C ARG A 89 24.86 3.75 14.98
N ALA A 90 25.54 3.66 16.12
CA ALA A 90 24.92 3.29 17.40
C ALA A 90 23.80 4.26 17.79
N LEU A 91 24.03 5.57 17.66
CA LEU A 91 23.01 6.59 17.95
C LEU A 91 21.81 6.48 16.99
N ASN A 92 22.06 6.23 15.70
CA ASN A 92 20.99 6.01 14.72
C ASN A 92 20.14 4.80 15.08
N ILE A 93 20.76 3.67 15.45
CA ILE A 93 20.04 2.47 15.89
C ILE A 93 19.15 2.83 17.09
N GLN A 94 19.73 3.44 18.13
CA GLN A 94 18.99 3.82 19.33
C GLN A 94 17.77 4.70 19.00
N ASN A 95 17.96 5.76 18.22
CA ASN A 95 16.88 6.70 17.89
C ASN A 95 15.80 6.04 17.04
N ARG A 96 16.17 5.21 16.07
CA ARG A 96 15.22 4.50 15.20
C ARG A 96 14.42 3.46 15.96
N LEU A 97 15.07 2.71 16.86
CA LEU A 97 14.39 1.76 17.74
C LEU A 97 13.40 2.49 18.65
N ALA A 98 13.79 3.62 19.24
CA ALA A 98 12.89 4.42 20.07
C ALA A 98 11.66 4.94 19.30
N ILE A 99 11.82 5.31 18.02
CA ILE A 99 10.68 5.68 17.16
C ILE A 99 9.74 4.47 17.00
N ILE A 100 10.29 3.31 16.64
CA ILE A 100 9.50 2.09 16.44
C ILE A 100 8.79 1.67 17.74
N ASP A 101 9.46 1.77 18.89
CA ASP A 101 8.87 1.50 20.21
C ASP A 101 7.68 2.41 20.48
N ASN A 102 7.82 3.71 20.20
CA ASN A 102 6.72 4.65 20.34
C ASN A 102 5.57 4.33 19.37
N GLN A 103 5.86 3.91 18.14
CA GLN A 103 4.85 3.48 17.18
C GLN A 103 4.10 2.24 17.69
N ILE A 104 4.81 1.23 18.21
CA ILE A 104 4.19 0.05 18.82
C ILE A 104 3.30 0.46 20.00
N ALA A 105 3.79 1.32 20.90
CA ALA A 105 3.02 1.79 22.04
C ALA A 105 1.77 2.61 21.62
N LEU A 106 1.80 3.30 20.48
CA LEU A 106 0.62 3.95 19.91
C LEU A 106 -0.39 2.92 19.37
N TRP A 107 0.07 1.91 18.65
CA TRP A 107 -0.78 0.81 18.18
C TRP A 107 -1.41 0.05 19.35
N GLU A 108 -0.66 -0.24 20.41
CA GLU A 108 -1.13 -0.95 21.61
C GLU A 108 -2.25 -0.18 22.33
N ARG A 109 -2.14 1.14 22.46
CA ARG A 109 -3.14 1.98 23.14
C ARG A 109 -4.33 2.36 22.27
N SER A 110 -4.21 2.26 20.96
CA SER A 110 -5.30 2.58 20.06
C SER A 110 -6.31 1.43 19.93
N ASP A 111 -7.58 1.76 20.13
CA ASP A 111 -8.74 0.88 19.90
C ASP A 111 -9.32 1.02 18.48
N LYS A 112 -8.91 2.06 17.73
CA LYS A 112 -9.42 2.37 16.40
C LYS A 112 -8.27 2.53 15.41
N THR A 113 -8.29 1.71 14.36
CA THR A 113 -7.25 1.66 13.31
C THR A 113 -7.04 2.99 12.57
N HIS A 114 -8.04 3.88 12.54
CA HIS A 114 -7.96 5.20 11.91
C HIS A 114 -7.28 6.28 12.77
N GLN A 115 -6.89 5.98 14.02
CA GLN A 115 -6.22 6.94 14.91
C GLN A 115 -4.69 6.87 14.84
N VAL A 116 -4.15 5.88 14.12
CA VAL A 116 -2.70 5.64 13.99
C VAL A 116 -2.31 5.82 12.54
N ASP A 117 -2.53 7.01 12.00
CA ASP A 117 -2.10 7.40 10.66
C ASP A 117 -0.63 7.85 10.72
N ILE A 118 0.26 6.89 10.92
CA ILE A 118 1.72 7.13 11.02
C ILE A 118 2.37 7.12 9.63
N GLU A 119 1.67 6.59 8.62
CA GLU A 119 2.16 6.49 7.25
C GLU A 119 1.05 6.77 6.24
N LYS A 120 1.13 7.93 5.56
CA LYS A 120 0.90 8.03 4.11
C LYS A 120 1.26 9.41 3.59
N ASN A 121 2.55 9.70 3.49
CA ASN A 121 3.04 10.64 2.48
C ASN A 121 3.39 9.85 1.22
N GLY A 122 2.50 9.88 0.23
CA GLY A 122 2.82 9.68 -1.19
C GLY A 122 3.45 8.35 -1.60
N SER A 123 2.80 7.21 -1.38
CA SER A 123 3.17 5.97 -2.08
C SER A 123 2.40 5.88 -3.40
N VAL A 124 3.12 5.88 -4.53
CA VAL A 124 2.57 5.47 -5.83
C VAL A 124 2.63 3.95 -5.88
N SER A 125 1.49 3.27 -6.09
CA SER A 125 1.44 1.82 -6.22
C SER A 125 0.91 1.41 -7.57
N VAL A 126 1.64 0.52 -8.25
CA VAL A 126 1.19 -0.11 -9.50
C VAL A 126 0.79 -1.54 -9.16
N SER A 127 -0.47 -1.88 -9.40
CA SER A 127 -1.02 -3.22 -9.15
C SER A 127 -1.52 -3.84 -10.45
N ILE A 128 -1.17 -5.10 -10.70
CA ILE A 128 -1.63 -5.86 -11.87
C ILE A 128 -2.65 -6.88 -11.39
N GLY A 129 -3.90 -6.70 -11.83
CA GLY A 129 -5.02 -7.59 -11.48
C GLY A 129 -5.68 -8.20 -12.72
N SER A 130 -6.68 -9.06 -12.48
CA SER A 130 -7.47 -9.69 -13.54
C SER A 130 -8.28 -8.71 -14.40
N LYS A 131 -8.38 -7.44 -14.00
CA LYS A 131 -9.04 -6.35 -14.73
C LYS A 131 -8.08 -5.38 -15.43
N GLY A 132 -6.77 -5.62 -15.38
CA GLY A 132 -5.76 -4.75 -16.00
C GLY A 132 -4.75 -4.17 -15.00
N ILE A 133 -4.04 -3.13 -15.44
CA ILE A 133 -3.03 -2.41 -14.66
C ILE A 133 -3.73 -1.23 -13.98
N ASP A 134 -3.65 -1.18 -12.65
CA ASP A 134 -4.14 -0.06 -11.84
C ASP A 134 -2.96 0.74 -11.30
N ILE A 135 -3.00 2.07 -11.46
CA ILE A 135 -1.95 3.00 -11.03
C ILE A 135 -2.58 3.95 -10.02
N ASP A 136 -2.29 3.72 -8.74
CA ASP A 136 -2.69 4.63 -7.66
C ASP A 136 -1.56 5.63 -7.42
N LEU A 137 -1.85 6.90 -7.66
CA LEU A 137 -0.90 8.02 -7.55
C LEU A 137 -0.78 8.57 -6.12
N GLY A 138 -1.32 7.86 -5.12
CA GLY A 138 -1.20 8.21 -3.71
C GLY A 138 -2.18 9.30 -3.28
N PRO A 139 -2.16 9.66 -1.98
CA PRO A 139 -3.13 10.59 -1.42
C PRO A 139 -2.97 11.98 -2.04
N GLN A 140 -4.11 12.55 -2.43
CA GLN A 140 -4.18 13.87 -3.04
C GLN A 140 -3.79 14.95 -2.00
N PRO A 141 -3.01 15.98 -2.36
CA PRO A 141 -2.59 17.01 -1.41
C PRO A 141 -3.79 17.71 -0.77
N GLU A 142 -3.66 18.07 0.51
CA GLU A 142 -4.69 18.82 1.24
C GLU A 142 -5.06 20.11 0.47
N GLY A 143 -6.36 20.30 0.23
CA GLY A 143 -6.88 21.46 -0.51
C GLY A 143 -7.08 21.25 -2.01
N TYR A 144 -6.77 20.06 -2.55
CA TYR A 144 -7.12 19.74 -3.93
C TYR A 144 -8.64 19.63 -4.10
N LYS A 145 -9.23 20.53 -4.89
CA LYS A 145 -10.65 20.44 -5.27
C LYS A 145 -10.77 19.58 -6.51
N VAL A 146 -11.40 18.42 -6.38
CA VAL A 146 -11.74 17.57 -7.52
C VAL A 146 -12.67 18.35 -8.46
N LYS A 147 -12.24 18.57 -9.70
CA LYS A 147 -13.06 19.19 -10.73
C LYS A 147 -13.95 18.12 -11.36
N TYR A 148 -15.23 18.10 -10.99
CA TYR A 148 -16.19 17.10 -11.47
C TYR A 148 -16.63 17.33 -12.92
N ASP A 149 -16.71 18.60 -13.37
CA ASP A 149 -17.08 18.92 -14.75
C ASP A 149 -15.85 19.15 -15.63
N ILE A 150 -15.45 18.10 -16.35
CA ILE A 150 -14.33 18.11 -17.30
C ILE A 150 -14.93 18.10 -18.70
N ARG A 151 -14.72 19.18 -19.46
CA ARG A 151 -15.24 19.33 -20.82
C ARG A 151 -14.43 18.54 -21.86
N THR A 152 -13.11 18.48 -21.67
CA THR A 152 -12.20 17.75 -22.54
C THR A 152 -11.39 16.77 -21.69
N SER A 153 -11.56 15.48 -21.94
CA SER A 153 -10.77 14.41 -21.33
C SER A 153 -9.69 13.95 -22.30
N ASN A 154 -8.58 13.45 -21.75
CA ASN A 154 -7.53 12.79 -22.52
C ASN A 154 -7.22 11.41 -21.95
N GLU A 155 -6.88 10.49 -22.83
CA GLU A 155 -6.51 9.12 -22.46
C GLU A 155 -5.38 8.62 -23.35
N LEU A 156 -4.43 7.91 -22.75
CA LEU A 156 -3.40 7.18 -23.48
C LEU A 156 -3.96 5.82 -23.87
N LEU A 157 -4.14 5.59 -25.17
CA LEU A 157 -4.54 4.30 -25.71
C LEU A 157 -3.29 3.49 -26.07
N PHE A 158 -3.17 2.31 -25.50
CA PHE A 158 -2.18 1.32 -25.94
C PHE A 158 -2.89 0.00 -26.25
N ALA A 159 -2.74 -0.48 -27.48
CA ALA A 159 -3.34 -1.73 -27.93
C ALA A 159 -2.29 -2.60 -28.63
N ILE A 160 -2.40 -3.91 -28.43
CA ILE A 160 -1.59 -4.92 -29.09
C ILE A 160 -2.49 -6.08 -29.49
N GLY A 161 -2.30 -6.64 -30.67
CA GLY A 161 -3.12 -7.74 -31.15
C GLY A 161 -2.59 -8.41 -32.39
N PHE A 162 -3.37 -9.37 -32.89
CA PHE A 162 -3.07 -10.12 -34.11
C PHE A 162 -4.21 -9.91 -35.12
N ASN A 163 -3.87 -9.69 -36.38
CA ASN A 163 -4.82 -9.58 -37.48
C ASN A 163 -4.63 -10.78 -38.41
N ASN A 164 -5.58 -11.73 -38.40
CA ASN A 164 -5.55 -12.89 -39.29
C ASN A 164 -6.74 -12.84 -40.25
N THR A 165 -6.52 -13.09 -41.54
CA THR A 165 -7.59 -13.21 -42.54
C THR A 165 -7.79 -14.69 -42.90
N ILE A 166 -9.05 -15.15 -42.96
CA ILE A 166 -9.40 -16.51 -43.37
C ILE A 166 -9.59 -16.52 -44.89
N ALA A 167 -8.92 -17.45 -45.59
CA ALA A 167 -9.16 -17.67 -47.02
C ALA A 167 -10.34 -18.63 -47.23
N ASP A 168 -11.14 -18.40 -48.28
CA ASP A 168 -12.40 -19.11 -48.56
C ASP A 168 -12.29 -20.64 -48.34
N GLY A 169 -13.07 -21.13 -47.37
CA GLY A 169 -13.24 -22.56 -47.10
C GLY A 169 -12.13 -23.26 -46.32
N ARG A 170 -11.07 -22.58 -45.86
CA ARG A 170 -9.99 -23.19 -45.05
C ARG A 170 -9.97 -22.69 -43.60
N GLY A 171 -9.60 -23.57 -42.67
CA GLY A 171 -9.40 -23.22 -41.26
C GLY A 171 -8.16 -22.31 -41.07
N LEU A 172 -8.09 -21.60 -39.94
CA LEU A 172 -6.97 -20.72 -39.58
C LEU A 172 -5.60 -21.43 -39.61
N GLU A 173 -5.57 -22.74 -39.33
CA GLU A 173 -4.38 -23.59 -39.35
C GLU A 173 -3.87 -23.91 -40.77
N ASP A 174 -4.76 -23.82 -41.78
CA ASP A 174 -4.50 -24.22 -43.16
C ASP A 174 -4.54 -23.02 -44.13
N SER A 175 -4.39 -21.81 -43.58
CA SER A 175 -4.27 -20.59 -44.36
C SER A 175 -2.80 -20.40 -44.81
N PRO A 176 -2.55 -19.82 -46.00
CA PRO A 176 -1.19 -19.54 -46.48
C PRO A 176 -0.47 -18.45 -45.66
N TYR A 177 -1.13 -17.89 -44.64
CA TYR A 177 -0.62 -16.83 -43.78
C TYR A 177 -0.17 -17.44 -42.44
N LYS A 178 1.02 -17.06 -41.96
CA LYS A 178 1.56 -17.55 -40.69
C LYS A 178 0.62 -17.13 -39.54
N LEU A 179 0.18 -18.10 -38.73
CA LEU A 179 -0.45 -17.85 -37.44
C LEU A 179 0.46 -16.93 -36.59
N GLY A 180 0.01 -15.71 -36.31
CA GLY A 180 0.78 -14.70 -35.57
C GLY A 180 1.80 -13.91 -36.41
N GLY A 181 1.81 -14.06 -37.74
CA GLY A 181 2.71 -13.31 -38.63
C GLY A 181 2.30 -11.86 -38.90
N SER A 182 1.05 -11.48 -38.58
CA SER A 182 0.55 -10.11 -38.68
C SER A 182 0.05 -9.67 -37.32
N GLY A 183 0.95 -9.09 -36.54
CA GLY A 183 0.64 -8.40 -35.29
C GLY A 183 0.49 -6.90 -35.54
N PHE A 184 -0.22 -6.22 -34.65
CA PHE A 184 -0.23 -4.76 -34.59
C PHE A 184 0.09 -4.29 -33.18
N VAL A 185 0.71 -3.13 -33.10
CA VAL A 185 0.87 -2.34 -31.88
C VAL A 185 0.39 -0.93 -32.21
N GLU A 186 -0.55 -0.44 -31.43
CA GLU A 186 -1.12 0.89 -31.57
C GLU A 186 -0.86 1.68 -30.29
N LEU A 187 -0.35 2.90 -30.47
CA LEU A 187 -0.20 3.89 -29.42
C LEU A 187 -0.94 5.14 -29.88
N GLY A 188 -2.04 5.45 -29.21
CA GLY A 188 -2.89 6.57 -29.50
C GLY A 188 -2.97 7.52 -28.32
N TRP A 189 -3.24 8.78 -28.60
CA TRP A 189 -3.58 9.75 -27.57
C TRP A 189 -4.96 10.32 -27.90
N LEU A 190 -5.98 9.90 -27.14
CA LEU A 190 -7.39 10.18 -27.39
C LEU A 190 -7.82 11.46 -26.68
N TRP A 191 -8.50 12.36 -27.40
CA TRP A 191 -9.08 13.58 -26.84
C TRP A 191 -10.59 13.53 -27.10
N GLU A 192 -11.38 13.51 -26.04
CA GLU A 192 -12.85 13.53 -26.11
C GLU A 192 -13.33 14.88 -25.62
N THR A 193 -14.15 15.59 -26.40
CA THR A 193 -14.60 16.95 -26.05
C THR A 193 -16.10 17.10 -26.17
N ARG A 194 -16.74 17.40 -25.03
CA ARG A 194 -18.17 17.71 -24.99
C ARG A 194 -18.50 18.95 -25.82
N LEU A 195 -19.29 18.75 -26.88
CA LEU A 195 -19.68 19.81 -27.80
C LEU A 195 -20.76 20.72 -27.18
N LEU A 196 -21.73 20.14 -26.49
CA LEU A 196 -22.83 20.86 -25.83
C LEU A 196 -22.38 21.42 -24.47
N LYS A 197 -22.87 22.61 -24.10
CA LYS A 197 -22.43 23.28 -22.85
C LYS A 197 -22.77 22.48 -21.59
N GLU A 198 -24.01 21.99 -21.52
CA GLU A 198 -24.59 21.40 -20.30
C GLU A 198 -25.01 19.92 -20.49
N SER A 199 -24.65 19.27 -21.61
CA SER A 199 -25.12 17.92 -21.93
C SER A 199 -24.02 17.04 -22.50
N ASN A 200 -23.93 15.80 -22.01
CA ASN A 200 -23.01 14.77 -22.51
C ASN A 200 -23.57 13.98 -23.70
N PHE A 201 -24.70 14.41 -24.29
CA PHE A 201 -25.33 13.70 -25.41
C PHE A 201 -24.43 13.62 -26.66
N LEU A 202 -23.60 14.63 -26.89
CA LEU A 202 -22.64 14.70 -28.00
C LEU A 202 -21.26 15.03 -27.44
N ARG A 203 -20.36 14.05 -27.55
CA ARG A 203 -18.96 14.11 -27.14
C ARG A 203 -18.06 13.60 -28.26
#